data_AF-A0AAW1TQ94-F1
#
_entry.id   AF-A0AAW1TQ94-F1
#
_cell.length_a   1.000
_cell.length_b   1.000
_cell.length_c   1.000
_cell.angle_alpha   90.00
_cell.angle_beta   90.00
_cell.angle_gamma   90.00
#
_symmetry.space_group_name_H-M   'P 1'
#
loop_
_entity.id
_entity.type
_entity.pdbx_description
1 polymer ?
#
loop_
_entity_poly.entity_id
_entity_poly.type
_entity_poly.pdbx_seq_one_letter_code
_entity_poly.pdbx_strand_id
1 'polypeptide(L)'
;MIRYLFDASTKFPSGIFSGSIYDTGNFDECISVKVPGDDKFSGQHCMAHFKIAPLDAVPLKTDFVNEYEEYERIFNMTTWHKVAKYANDASKQSRDEIFFTFCIPSSCTHEDLEDVLKANFNAMKDYLPLKLEVDVNKMSCRVKREYSFTQADYIFMGVVGAFIVFGVISTVYHLFTKLEALEHYKLSGKAHDVLKAFSYSHIIKKLASESNNEEGLDCVHGIKTISMFLIIMGHRIMFCIGSPIGNSVYVESVSIKYFILFDQNKKFPYLSSLLQLYQRPDYSVMTNGPIIVDTFFTISGFLASYLILQQIDKRKRMINVFFSIFIDY
;
A
#
# COMPACT_ATOMS: atom_id res chain seq x y z
N MET A 1 0.52 32.44 18.83
CA MET A 1 -0.75 31.72 18.59
C MET A 1 -1.05 31.61 17.11
N ILE A 2 -1.39 32.69 16.40
CA ILE A 2 -1.38 32.71 14.90
C ILE A 2 -0.02 32.25 14.36
N ARG A 3 1.07 32.58 15.07
CA ARG A 3 2.41 32.08 14.77
C ARG A 3 2.54 30.56 14.76
N TYR A 4 1.85 29.83 15.65
CA TYR A 4 1.89 28.35 15.67
C TYR A 4 1.04 27.74 14.55
N LEU A 5 -0.11 28.34 14.24
CA LEU A 5 -0.92 27.93 13.08
C LEU A 5 -0.13 28.13 11.77
N PHE A 6 0.53 29.29 11.63
CA PHE A 6 1.35 29.58 10.47
C PHE A 6 2.60 28.69 10.40
N ASP A 7 3.29 28.43 11.51
CA ASP A 7 4.46 27.56 11.52
C ASP A 7 4.11 26.09 11.21
N ALA A 8 2.96 25.63 11.70
CA ALA A 8 2.48 24.28 11.42
C ALA A 8 1.96 24.09 9.97
N SER A 9 1.67 25.18 9.27
CA SER A 9 1.22 25.13 7.87
C SER A 9 2.39 24.93 6.91
N THR A 10 2.10 24.43 5.72
CA THR A 10 3.04 24.42 4.59
C THR A 10 3.50 25.84 4.29
N LYS A 11 4.81 26.01 4.11
CA LYS A 11 5.43 27.28 3.71
C LYS A 11 5.64 27.28 2.20
N PHE A 12 6.90 27.19 1.77
CA PHE A 12 7.28 27.09 0.37
C PHE A 12 7.83 25.68 0.11
N PRO A 13 7.09 24.81 -0.58
CA PRO A 13 7.57 23.47 -0.90
C PRO A 13 8.75 23.55 -1.87
N SER A 14 9.68 22.61 -1.73
CA SER A 14 10.80 22.43 -2.67
C SER A 14 10.59 21.18 -3.50
N GLY A 15 11.06 21.19 -4.75
CA GLY A 15 11.11 19.98 -5.56
C GLY A 15 9.78 19.57 -6.20
N ILE A 16 8.79 20.46 -6.33
CA ILE A 16 7.53 20.20 -7.05
C ILE A 16 7.81 19.65 -8.45
N PHE A 17 8.70 20.31 -9.21
CA PHE A 17 9.04 19.87 -10.57
C PHE A 17 9.84 18.56 -10.60
N SER A 18 10.46 18.17 -9.48
CA SER A 18 11.11 16.87 -9.30
C SER A 18 10.12 15.77 -8.87
N GLY A 19 8.86 16.11 -8.57
CA GLY A 19 7.80 15.18 -8.17
C GLY A 19 7.49 15.15 -6.66
N SER A 20 8.05 16.06 -5.86
CA SER A 20 7.69 16.24 -4.45
C SER A 20 6.41 17.06 -4.32
N ILE A 21 5.26 16.42 -4.57
CA ILE A 21 3.96 17.08 -4.66
C ILE A 21 3.17 17.17 -3.35
N TYR A 22 3.60 16.45 -2.30
CA TYR A 22 2.98 16.48 -0.98
C TYR A 22 3.83 17.28 0.00
N ASP A 23 3.23 18.30 0.61
CA ASP A 23 3.77 18.98 1.78
C ASP A 23 2.73 18.89 2.91
N THR A 24 3.11 18.19 3.98
CA THR A 24 2.20 17.84 5.08
C THR A 24 2.21 18.84 6.24
N GLY A 25 3.07 19.87 6.17
CA GLY A 25 3.33 20.76 7.30
C GLY A 25 3.71 20.00 8.58
N ASN A 26 3.50 20.61 9.74
CA ASN A 26 3.68 19.95 11.03
C ASN A 26 2.30 19.54 11.60
N PHE A 27 1.91 18.29 11.33
CA PHE A 27 0.62 17.75 11.75
C PHE A 27 0.41 17.83 13.27
N ASP A 28 1.35 17.31 14.05
CA ASP A 28 1.24 17.20 15.51
C ASP A 28 1.19 18.58 16.17
N GLU A 29 2.02 19.51 15.68
CA GLU A 29 1.99 20.89 16.15
C GLU A 29 0.63 21.53 15.89
N CYS A 30 0.08 21.39 14.68
CA CYS A 30 -1.21 21.97 14.32
C CYS A 30 -2.33 21.48 15.26
N ILE A 31 -2.52 20.17 15.38
CA ILE A 31 -3.63 19.61 16.16
C ILE A 31 -3.44 19.78 17.68
N SER A 32 -2.20 20.04 18.13
CA SER A 32 -1.90 20.28 19.54
C SER A 32 -2.30 21.69 20.01
N VAL A 33 -2.50 22.64 19.08
CA VAL A 33 -2.94 24.00 19.41
C VAL A 33 -4.29 23.95 20.11
N LYS A 34 -4.34 24.46 21.33
CA LYS A 34 -5.56 24.62 22.13
C LYS A 34 -5.56 26.01 22.76
N VAL A 35 -6.66 26.74 22.57
CA VAL A 35 -6.82 28.08 23.15
C VAL A 35 -7.81 28.01 24.31
N PRO A 36 -7.34 28.17 25.56
CA PRO A 36 -8.24 28.35 26.70
C PRO A 36 -8.80 29.78 26.70
N GLY A 37 -10.11 29.95 26.89
CA GLY A 37 -10.78 31.26 26.91
C GLY A 37 -12.27 31.16 26.59
N ASP A 38 -12.91 32.30 26.32
CA ASP A 38 -14.32 32.39 25.87
C ASP A 38 -14.49 31.86 24.43
N ASP A 39 -13.53 32.14 23.54
CA ASP A 39 -13.46 31.58 22.18
C ASP A 39 -12.62 30.29 22.15
N LYS A 40 -13.18 29.19 22.66
CA LYS A 40 -12.51 27.88 22.69
C LYS A 40 -12.41 27.30 21.29
N PHE A 41 -11.22 27.35 20.68
CA PHE A 41 -10.91 26.60 19.48
C PHE A 41 -9.63 25.77 19.62
N SER A 42 -9.54 24.73 18.81
CA SER A 42 -8.33 23.93 18.62
C SER A 42 -7.78 24.12 17.21
N GLY A 43 -6.53 23.74 16.96
CA GLY A 43 -6.03 23.66 15.59
C GLY A 43 -6.69 22.52 14.81
N GLN A 44 -6.91 22.77 13.54
CA GLN A 44 -7.45 21.85 12.54
C GLN A 44 -6.46 21.79 11.37
N HIS A 45 -5.89 20.62 11.17
CA HIS A 45 -5.00 20.32 10.05
C HIS A 45 -5.83 19.98 8.83
N CYS A 46 -5.70 20.73 7.74
CA CYS A 46 -6.43 20.52 6.50
C CYS A 46 -5.47 20.44 5.32
N MET A 47 -5.55 19.38 4.54
CA MET A 47 -4.82 19.27 3.27
C MET A 47 -5.71 19.75 2.12
N ALA A 48 -5.20 20.75 1.38
CA ALA A 48 -5.80 21.32 0.19
C ALA A 48 -5.11 20.77 -1.06
N HIS A 49 -5.91 20.42 -2.06
CA HIS A 49 -5.47 19.94 -3.36
C HIS A 49 -5.51 21.08 -4.37
N PHE A 50 -4.40 21.29 -5.05
CA PHE A 50 -4.20 22.31 -6.07
C PHE A 50 -3.90 21.66 -7.40
N LYS A 51 -4.68 21.99 -8.43
CA LYS A 51 -4.40 21.58 -9.79
C LYS A 51 -4.01 22.77 -10.65
N ILE A 52 -2.81 22.74 -11.21
CA ILE A 52 -2.25 23.80 -12.06
C ILE A 52 -2.32 23.43 -13.53
N ALA A 53 -2.74 24.37 -14.37
CA ALA A 53 -2.71 24.20 -15.81
C ALA A 53 -2.29 25.52 -16.50
N PRO A 54 -1.64 25.44 -17.67
CA PRO A 54 -1.36 26.62 -18.47
C PRO A 54 -2.67 27.27 -18.96
N LEU A 55 -2.63 28.59 -19.20
CA LEU A 55 -3.78 29.31 -19.79
C LEU A 55 -4.07 28.80 -21.21
N ASP A 56 -3.00 28.65 -21.99
CA ASP A 56 -3.03 28.16 -23.36
C ASP A 56 -2.80 26.65 -23.43
N ALA A 57 -3.36 26.02 -24.46
CA ALA A 57 -3.12 24.60 -24.73
C ALA A 57 -1.64 24.37 -25.06
N VAL A 58 -0.99 23.48 -24.31
CA VAL A 58 0.39 23.08 -24.58
C VAL A 58 0.36 21.94 -25.60
N PRO A 59 0.92 22.13 -26.80
CA PRO A 59 1.02 21.05 -27.76
C PRO A 59 1.97 19.99 -27.20
N LEU A 60 1.44 18.80 -26.90
CA LEU A 60 2.24 17.64 -26.58
C LEU A 60 2.95 17.18 -27.85
N LYS A 61 4.16 17.70 -28.13
CA LYS A 61 5.01 17.13 -29.17
C LYS A 61 5.40 15.71 -28.77
N THR A 62 4.82 14.74 -29.46
CA THR A 62 5.01 13.29 -29.26
C THR A 62 6.38 12.78 -29.72
N ASP A 63 7.21 13.62 -30.35
CA ASP A 63 8.26 13.13 -31.25
C ASP A 63 9.63 12.89 -30.60
N PHE A 64 9.78 13.05 -29.29
CA PHE A 64 11.02 12.65 -28.60
C PHE A 64 10.88 11.27 -28.00
N VAL A 65 10.80 10.29 -28.90
CA VAL A 65 11.25 8.93 -28.66
C VAL A 65 12.79 9.01 -28.70
N ASN A 66 13.49 8.58 -27.63
CA ASN A 66 14.94 8.30 -27.56
C ASN A 66 15.84 9.14 -26.63
N GLU A 67 15.38 9.62 -25.47
CA GLU A 67 16.36 9.90 -24.40
C GLU A 67 15.72 9.73 -23.02
N TYR A 68 15.82 8.52 -22.49
CA TYR A 68 15.54 8.20 -21.08
C TYR A 68 16.67 8.62 -20.14
N GLU A 69 17.76 9.18 -20.70
CA GLU A 69 18.79 9.84 -19.94
C GLU A 69 18.46 11.34 -19.91
N GLU A 70 18.06 11.82 -18.72
CA GLU A 70 18.26 13.22 -18.34
C GLU A 70 17.25 14.27 -18.85
N TYR A 71 15.97 13.90 -18.98
CA TYR A 71 14.89 14.86 -19.27
C TYR A 71 14.79 16.02 -18.24
N GLU A 72 15.27 15.80 -17.00
CA GLU A 72 15.39 16.87 -15.99
C GLU A 72 16.32 18.01 -16.44
N ARG A 73 17.37 17.74 -17.24
CA ARG A 73 18.36 18.74 -17.69
C ARG A 73 18.16 19.26 -19.11
N ILE A 74 17.09 18.86 -19.81
CA ILE A 74 16.75 19.48 -21.10
C ILE A 74 16.24 20.90 -20.84
N PHE A 75 17.12 21.90 -21.03
CA PHE A 75 16.81 23.33 -20.85
C PHE A 75 16.07 23.94 -22.06
N ASN A 76 16.02 23.23 -23.19
CA ASN A 76 15.40 23.71 -24.43
C ASN A 76 13.86 23.57 -24.48
N MET A 77 13.22 23.21 -23.35
CA MET A 77 11.76 23.03 -23.26
C MET A 77 11.18 23.91 -22.16
N THR A 78 9.97 24.41 -22.38
CA THR A 78 9.26 25.17 -21.34
C THR A 78 8.81 24.24 -20.21
N THR A 79 8.74 24.77 -18.99
CA THR A 79 8.27 24.04 -17.80
C THR A 79 6.91 23.39 -18.03
N TRP A 80 5.99 24.08 -18.72
CA TRP A 80 4.65 23.56 -19.00
C TRP A 80 4.64 22.33 -19.91
N HIS A 81 5.57 22.21 -20.86
CA HIS A 81 5.70 20.97 -21.64
C HIS A 81 6.12 19.80 -20.74
N LYS A 82 7.01 20.04 -19.77
CA LYS A 82 7.41 19.00 -18.81
C LYS A 82 6.22 18.61 -17.94
N VAL A 83 5.55 19.59 -17.32
CA VAL A 83 4.36 19.37 -16.48
C VAL A 83 3.29 18.58 -17.22
N ALA A 84 2.92 19.00 -18.44
CA ALA A 84 1.90 18.33 -19.24
C ALA A 84 2.31 16.91 -19.69
N LYS A 85 3.60 16.67 -19.97
CA LYS A 85 4.09 15.32 -20.28
C LYS A 85 3.96 14.39 -19.07
N TYR A 86 4.42 14.84 -17.90
CA TYR A 86 4.37 14.03 -16.69
C TYR A 86 2.95 13.79 -16.17
N ALA A 87 2.04 14.76 -16.35
CA ALA A 87 0.62 14.61 -16.02
C ALA A 87 -0.08 13.47 -16.80
N ASN A 88 0.44 13.14 -17.99
CA ASN A 88 -0.12 12.09 -18.86
C ASN A 88 0.68 10.77 -18.81
N ASP A 89 1.68 10.65 -17.93
CA ASP A 89 2.53 9.47 -17.81
C ASP A 89 2.24 8.73 -16.49
N ALA A 90 1.51 7.61 -16.57
CA ALA A 90 1.14 6.81 -15.41
C ALA A 90 2.34 6.19 -14.66
N SER A 91 3.53 6.16 -15.25
CA SER A 91 4.76 5.68 -14.58
C SER A 91 5.42 6.75 -13.70
N LYS A 92 4.84 7.95 -13.67
CA LYS A 92 5.39 9.16 -13.10
C LYS A 92 4.38 9.83 -12.17
N GLN A 93 4.86 10.54 -11.15
CA GLN A 93 3.99 11.39 -10.34
C GLN A 93 3.39 12.53 -11.18
N SER A 94 2.17 12.97 -10.92
CA SER A 94 1.67 14.16 -11.62
C SER A 94 2.47 15.40 -11.21
N ARG A 95 2.72 16.33 -12.12
CA ARG A 95 3.44 17.61 -11.83
C ARG A 95 2.50 18.82 -11.84
N ASP A 96 1.25 18.57 -12.20
CA ASP A 96 0.15 19.53 -12.24
C ASP A 96 -0.74 19.44 -10.99
N GLU A 97 -0.54 18.45 -10.12
CA GLU A 97 -1.31 18.27 -8.89
C GLU A 97 -0.39 18.43 -7.67
N ILE A 98 -0.83 19.22 -6.71
CA ILE A 98 -0.02 19.61 -5.54
C ILE A 98 -0.90 19.58 -4.30
N PHE A 99 -0.38 19.04 -3.20
CA PHE A 99 -1.08 18.90 -1.94
C PHE A 99 -0.35 19.69 -0.85
N PHE A 100 -0.97 20.77 -0.38
CA PHE A 100 -0.44 21.56 0.72
C PHE A 100 -1.32 21.48 1.94
N THR A 101 -0.69 21.61 3.09
CA THR A 101 -1.37 21.62 4.36
C THR A 101 -1.52 23.02 4.90
N PHE A 102 -2.71 23.33 5.40
CA PHE A 102 -3.00 24.52 6.17
C PHE A 102 -3.50 24.15 7.56
N CYS A 103 -2.95 24.81 8.57
CA CYS A 103 -3.44 24.74 9.93
C CYS A 103 -4.39 25.90 10.19
N ILE A 104 -5.69 25.60 10.32
CA ILE A 104 -6.75 26.58 10.57
C ILE A 104 -7.36 26.37 11.95
N PRO A 105 -8.09 27.34 12.52
CA PRO A 105 -8.89 27.12 13.72
C PRO A 105 -10.01 26.10 13.48
N SER A 106 -10.39 25.34 14.51
CA SER A 106 -11.52 24.39 14.46
C SER A 106 -12.88 25.06 14.27
N SER A 107 -12.96 26.38 14.45
CA SER A 107 -14.15 27.17 14.15
C SER A 107 -14.34 27.37 12.64
N CYS A 108 -13.28 27.15 11.84
CA CYS A 108 -13.33 27.22 10.38
C CYS A 108 -13.62 25.84 9.78
N THR A 109 -14.39 25.83 8.71
CA THR A 109 -14.71 24.64 7.93
C THR A 109 -13.76 24.48 6.73
N HIS A 110 -13.79 23.30 6.12
CA HIS A 110 -13.10 23.03 4.87
C HIS A 110 -13.50 23.98 3.72
N GLU A 111 -14.79 24.32 3.62
CA GLU A 111 -15.33 25.28 2.65
C GLU A 111 -14.76 26.68 2.87
N ASP A 112 -14.65 27.14 4.13
CA ASP A 112 -14.05 28.44 4.44
C ASP A 112 -12.60 28.52 3.96
N LEU A 113 -11.83 27.43 4.13
CA LEU A 113 -10.45 27.36 3.63
C LEU A 113 -10.41 27.38 2.10
N GLU A 114 -11.27 26.61 1.45
CA GLU A 114 -11.36 26.56 -0.01
C GLU A 114 -11.69 27.93 -0.61
N ASP A 115 -12.65 28.64 -0.03
CA ASP A 115 -13.07 29.97 -0.48
C ASP A 115 -11.95 31.01 -0.30
N VAL A 116 -11.25 30.99 0.84
CA VAL A 116 -10.11 31.88 1.09
C VAL A 116 -8.97 31.62 0.11
N LEU A 117 -8.67 30.35 -0.18
CA LEU A 117 -7.63 29.98 -1.14
C LEU A 117 -7.99 30.41 -2.57
N LYS A 118 -9.24 30.20 -2.99
CA LYS A 118 -9.76 30.67 -4.28
C LYS A 118 -9.72 32.19 -4.39
N ALA A 119 -10.13 32.91 -3.35
CA ALA A 119 -10.09 34.37 -3.32
C ALA A 119 -8.65 34.92 -3.43
N ASN A 120 -7.72 34.36 -2.65
CA ASN A 120 -6.30 34.75 -2.70
C ASN A 120 -5.68 34.46 -4.07
N PHE A 121 -6.03 33.33 -4.70
CA PHE A 121 -5.57 33.02 -6.04
C PHE A 121 -6.12 34.01 -7.08
N ASN A 122 -7.42 34.31 -7.03
CA ASN A 122 -8.04 35.29 -7.92
C ASN A 122 -7.37 36.67 -7.82
N ALA A 123 -6.92 37.07 -6.64
CA ALA A 123 -6.16 38.31 -6.43
C ALA A 123 -4.74 38.26 -7.02
N MET A 124 -4.15 37.08 -7.19
CA MET A 124 -2.81 36.90 -7.76
C MET A 124 -2.82 36.56 -9.26
N LYS A 125 -4.00 36.43 -9.87
CA LYS A 125 -4.17 35.99 -11.26
C LYS A 125 -3.40 36.84 -12.27
N ASP A 126 -3.30 38.15 -12.04
CA ASP A 126 -2.59 39.07 -12.92
C ASP A 126 -1.05 38.90 -12.86
N TYR A 127 -0.54 38.40 -11.73
CA TYR A 127 0.89 38.14 -11.54
C TYR A 127 1.27 36.71 -11.92
N LEU A 128 0.31 35.78 -11.92
CA LEU A 128 0.54 34.37 -12.19
C LEU A 128 -0.43 33.88 -13.28
N PRO A 129 -0.04 33.99 -14.57
CA PRO A 129 -0.90 33.63 -15.70
C PRO A 129 -1.00 32.10 -15.87
N LEU A 130 -1.74 31.44 -14.97
CA LEU A 130 -2.09 30.03 -15.03
C LEU A 130 -3.52 29.78 -14.55
N LYS A 131 -4.08 28.62 -14.87
CA LYS A 131 -5.35 28.13 -14.31
C LYS A 131 -5.01 27.33 -13.05
N LEU A 132 -5.56 27.73 -11.90
CA LEU A 132 -5.46 26.98 -10.65
C LEU A 132 -6.87 26.57 -10.23
N GLU A 133 -7.04 25.28 -10.00
CA GLU A 133 -8.22 24.72 -9.34
C GLU A 133 -7.83 24.31 -7.92
N VAL A 134 -8.70 24.62 -6.96
CA VAL A 134 -8.48 24.33 -5.54
C VAL A 134 -9.66 23.52 -5.04
N ASP A 135 -9.38 22.39 -4.41
CA ASP A 135 -10.34 21.50 -3.77
C ASP A 135 -9.88 21.17 -2.34
N VAL A 136 -10.76 21.31 -1.35
CA VAL A 136 -10.45 20.97 0.04
C VAL A 136 -11.45 19.95 0.55
N ASN A 137 -11.09 18.67 0.46
CA ASN A 137 -11.97 17.60 0.92
C ASN A 137 -12.16 17.64 2.46
N LYS A 138 -13.40 17.52 2.92
CA LYS A 138 -13.75 17.40 4.35
C LYS A 138 -12.97 16.29 5.08
N MET A 139 -12.71 15.17 4.40
CA MET A 139 -11.95 14.05 4.96
C MET A 139 -10.45 14.33 5.08
N SER A 140 -9.94 15.37 4.43
CA SER A 140 -8.56 15.84 4.53
C SER A 140 -8.36 16.82 5.69
N CYS A 141 -9.43 17.18 6.39
CA CYS A 141 -9.40 18.00 7.59
C CYS A 141 -9.51 17.15 8.88
N ARG A 142 -8.64 17.43 9.84
CA ARG A 142 -8.52 16.69 11.11
C ARG A 142 -8.28 17.65 12.28
N VAL A 143 -9.07 17.46 13.33
CA VAL A 143 -8.85 18.05 14.66
C VAL A 143 -8.40 16.95 15.61
N LYS A 144 -7.73 17.32 16.70
CA LYS A 144 -7.38 16.38 17.77
C LYS A 144 -8.65 15.82 18.40
N ARG A 145 -9.00 14.58 18.04
CA ARG A 145 -10.07 13.82 18.69
C ARG A 145 -9.45 12.90 19.73
N GLU A 146 -10.08 12.84 20.90
CA GLU A 146 -9.85 11.72 21.80
C GLU A 146 -10.49 10.49 21.16
N TYR A 147 -9.69 9.47 20.88
CA TYR A 147 -10.17 8.25 20.23
C TYR A 147 -11.11 7.52 21.18
N SER A 148 -12.41 7.59 20.90
CA SER A 148 -13.39 6.66 21.46
C SER A 148 -13.50 5.47 20.53
N PHE A 149 -13.18 4.28 21.02
CA PHE A 149 -13.40 3.04 20.27
C PHE A 149 -14.87 2.92 19.88
N THR A 150 -15.12 2.70 18.60
CA THR A 150 -16.46 2.42 18.08
C THR A 150 -16.88 1.00 18.47
N GLN A 151 -18.17 0.70 18.38
CA GLN A 151 -18.66 -0.67 18.59
C GLN A 151 -17.96 -1.67 17.65
N ALA A 152 -17.67 -1.27 16.41
CA ALA A 152 -16.94 -2.09 15.45
C ALA A 152 -15.51 -2.38 15.92
N ASP A 153 -14.82 -1.40 16.52
CA ASP A 153 -13.47 -1.60 17.07
C ASP A 153 -13.48 -2.60 18.23
N TYR A 154 -14.45 -2.50 19.14
CA TYR A 154 -14.60 -3.46 20.23
C TYR A 154 -14.93 -4.87 19.73
N ILE A 155 -15.80 -5.01 18.73
CA ILE A 155 -16.11 -6.31 18.11
C ILE A 155 -14.85 -6.89 17.48
N PHE A 156 -14.10 -6.10 16.71
CA PHE A 156 -12.87 -6.54 16.07
C PHE A 156 -11.82 -6.97 17.10
N MET A 157 -11.57 -6.15 18.12
CA MET A 157 -10.66 -6.48 19.23
C MET A 157 -11.10 -7.74 19.97
N GLY A 158 -12.41 -7.93 20.17
CA GLY A 158 -12.98 -9.12 20.79
C GLY A 158 -12.75 -10.37 19.95
N VAL A 159 -12.99 -10.32 18.64
CA VAL A 159 -12.76 -11.46 17.72
C VAL A 159 -11.28 -11.82 17.66
N VAL A 160 -10.40 -10.84 17.45
CA VAL A 160 -8.95 -11.08 17.39
C VAL A 160 -8.44 -11.59 18.75
N GLY A 161 -8.89 -10.99 19.84
CA GLY A 161 -8.57 -11.42 21.20
C GLY A 161 -9.03 -12.86 21.46
N ALA A 162 -10.24 -13.24 21.03
CA ALA A 162 -10.75 -14.60 21.17
C ALA A 162 -9.89 -15.63 20.42
N PHE A 163 -9.44 -15.32 19.20
CA PHE A 163 -8.53 -16.21 18.46
C PHE A 163 -7.17 -16.37 19.15
N ILE A 164 -6.61 -15.27 19.68
CA ILE A 164 -5.34 -15.31 20.43
C ILE A 164 -5.51 -16.14 21.70
N VAL A 165 -6.56 -15.88 22.49
CA VAL A 165 -6.84 -16.61 23.73
C VAL A 165 -7.07 -18.10 23.43
N PHE A 166 -7.83 -18.42 22.38
CA PHE A 166 -8.05 -19.79 21.95
C PHE A 166 -6.74 -20.49 21.56
N GLY A 167 -5.86 -19.81 20.79
CA GLY A 167 -4.53 -20.30 20.45
C GLY A 167 -3.63 -20.52 21.67
N VAL A 168 -3.70 -19.63 22.68
CA VAL A 168 -2.97 -19.78 23.95
C VAL A 168 -3.50 -20.97 24.74
N ILE A 169 -4.81 -21.12 24.91
CA ILE A 169 -5.44 -22.26 25.60
C ILE A 169 -5.06 -23.58 24.93
N SER A 170 -5.17 -23.64 23.60
CA SER A 170 -4.75 -24.76 22.78
C SER A 170 -3.26 -25.08 22.96
N THR A 171 -2.41 -24.06 23.02
CA THR A 171 -0.97 -24.22 23.25
C THR A 171 -0.67 -24.79 24.62
N VAL A 172 -1.31 -24.24 25.66
CA VAL A 172 -1.18 -24.70 27.06
C VAL A 172 -1.66 -26.15 27.20
N TYR A 173 -2.83 -26.47 26.64
CA TYR A 173 -3.36 -27.84 26.60
C TYR A 173 -2.38 -28.82 25.92
N HIS A 174 -1.81 -28.45 24.78
CA HIS A 174 -0.84 -29.29 24.08
C HIS A 174 0.47 -29.49 24.86
N LEU A 175 0.91 -28.49 25.62
CA LEU A 175 2.08 -28.63 26.50
C LEU A 175 1.78 -29.53 27.70
N PHE A 176 0.61 -29.38 28.33
CA PHE A 176 0.21 -30.22 29.46
C PHE A 176 0.00 -31.69 29.05
N THR A 177 -0.64 -31.95 27.91
CA THR A 177 -0.84 -33.33 27.41
C THR A 177 0.44 -34.01 26.95
N LYS A 178 1.57 -33.28 26.83
CA LYS A 178 2.90 -33.84 26.62
C LYS A 178 3.63 -34.24 27.90
N LEU A 179 3.19 -33.77 29.06
CA LEU A 179 3.77 -34.19 30.33
C LEU A 179 3.17 -35.54 30.72
N GLU A 180 4.03 -36.55 30.94
CA GLU A 180 3.61 -37.92 31.29
C GLU A 180 2.65 -37.96 32.49
N ALA A 181 2.84 -37.06 33.47
CA ALA A 181 1.99 -36.96 34.65
C ALA A 181 0.54 -36.52 34.35
N LEU A 182 0.28 -35.89 33.20
CA LEU A 182 -1.02 -35.29 32.83
C LEU A 182 -1.63 -35.90 31.57
N GLU A 183 -1.07 -37.02 31.09
CA GLU A 183 -1.57 -37.73 29.90
C GLU A 183 -3.03 -38.18 30.06
N HIS A 184 -3.47 -38.46 31.28
CA HIS A 184 -4.86 -38.85 31.59
C HIS A 184 -5.91 -37.74 31.34
N TYR A 185 -5.50 -36.48 31.21
CA TYR A 185 -6.39 -35.36 30.84
C TYR A 185 -6.56 -35.19 29.32
N LYS A 186 -5.97 -36.07 28.52
CA LYS A 186 -6.08 -36.03 27.06
C LYS A 186 -7.55 -36.21 26.65
N LEU A 187 -8.09 -35.23 25.92
CA LEU A 187 -9.45 -35.34 25.38
C LEU A 187 -9.52 -36.52 24.39
N SER A 188 -10.60 -37.27 24.45
CA SER A 188 -10.84 -38.40 23.53
C SER A 188 -11.39 -37.92 22.19
N GLY A 189 -10.95 -38.55 21.10
CA GLY A 189 -11.44 -38.34 19.74
C GLY A 189 -10.92 -37.05 19.06
N LYS A 190 -11.67 -36.58 18.06
CA LYS A 190 -11.28 -35.48 17.15
C LYS A 190 -11.03 -34.13 17.84
N ALA A 191 -11.54 -33.94 19.05
CA ALA A 191 -11.33 -32.71 19.81
C ALA A 191 -9.85 -32.50 20.18
N HIS A 192 -9.10 -33.58 20.45
CA HIS A 192 -7.66 -33.49 20.67
C HIS A 192 -6.92 -33.02 19.41
N ASP A 193 -7.29 -33.57 18.25
CA ASP A 193 -6.64 -33.23 16.98
C ASP A 193 -6.91 -31.77 16.58
N VAL A 194 -8.15 -31.30 16.75
CA VAL A 194 -8.52 -29.90 16.52
C VAL A 194 -7.72 -28.98 17.45
N LEU A 195 -7.73 -29.25 18.76
CA LEU A 195 -6.97 -28.41 19.71
C LEU A 195 -5.48 -28.45 19.44
N LYS A 196 -4.92 -29.56 18.98
CA LYS A 196 -3.51 -29.66 18.60
C LYS A 196 -3.20 -28.83 17.34
N ALA A 197 -4.13 -28.76 16.38
CA ALA A 197 -3.98 -27.98 15.15
C ALA A 197 -3.86 -26.47 15.40
N PHE A 198 -4.48 -25.94 16.46
CA PHE A 198 -4.39 -24.52 16.84
C PHE A 198 -3.22 -24.19 17.78
N SER A 199 -2.40 -25.17 18.15
CA SER A 199 -1.30 -24.98 19.11
C SER A 199 -0.10 -24.35 18.42
N TYR A 200 0.30 -23.14 18.84
CA TYR A 200 1.45 -22.45 18.26
C TYR A 200 2.73 -23.27 18.35
N SER A 201 2.96 -23.94 19.49
CA SER A 201 4.12 -24.81 19.69
C SER A 201 4.13 -26.02 18.74
N HIS A 202 2.95 -26.56 18.42
CA HIS A 202 2.83 -27.65 17.46
C HIS A 202 3.06 -27.16 16.05
N ILE A 203 2.42 -26.05 15.66
CA ILE A 203 2.53 -25.44 14.34
C ILE A 203 3.99 -25.09 14.03
N ILE A 204 4.70 -24.41 14.93
CA ILE A 204 6.10 -24.03 14.71
C ILE A 204 6.98 -25.27 14.55
N LYS A 205 6.78 -26.32 15.37
CA LYS A 205 7.52 -27.57 15.24
C LYS A 205 7.19 -28.33 13.96
N LYS A 206 5.91 -28.33 13.54
CA LYS A 206 5.44 -28.94 12.29
C LYS A 206 6.00 -28.20 11.07
N LEU A 207 6.12 -26.87 11.14
CA LEU A 207 6.75 -26.04 10.11
C LEU A 207 8.28 -26.27 10.04
N ALA A 208 8.91 -26.62 11.15
CA ALA A 208 10.34 -26.90 11.22
C ALA A 208 10.72 -28.38 11.02
N SER A 209 9.75 -29.29 10.99
CA SER A 209 9.98 -30.72 10.77
C SER A 209 9.98 -31.08 9.29
N GLU A 210 10.80 -32.07 8.91
CA GLU A 210 10.80 -32.63 7.55
C GLU A 210 9.43 -33.28 7.25
N SER A 211 8.90 -33.01 6.04
CA SER A 211 7.69 -33.63 5.55
C SER A 211 8.00 -35.03 5.03
N ASN A 212 7.34 -36.04 5.60
CA ASN A 212 7.38 -37.42 5.10
C ASN A 212 6.19 -37.66 4.15
N ASN A 213 6.06 -36.85 3.08
CA ASN A 213 5.03 -37.09 2.08
C ASN A 213 5.51 -38.12 1.06
N GLU A 214 4.87 -39.28 1.04
CA GLU A 214 5.12 -40.35 0.05
C GLU A 214 4.85 -39.90 -1.40
N GLU A 215 4.09 -38.81 -1.58
CA GLU A 215 3.67 -38.29 -2.89
C GLU A 215 4.73 -37.39 -3.56
N GLY A 216 5.79 -36.97 -2.85
CA GLY A 216 6.91 -36.21 -3.42
C GLY A 216 6.57 -34.78 -3.88
N LEU A 217 5.42 -34.23 -3.49
CA LEU A 217 4.95 -32.89 -3.90
C LEU A 217 5.44 -31.74 -2.99
N ASP A 218 6.36 -32.01 -2.07
CA ASP A 218 6.80 -31.04 -1.05
C ASP A 218 7.48 -29.80 -1.65
N CYS A 219 8.19 -29.96 -2.77
CA CYS A 219 8.79 -28.84 -3.49
C CYS A 219 7.72 -27.86 -4.01
N VAL A 220 6.56 -28.37 -4.44
CA VAL A 220 5.43 -27.59 -4.95
C VAL A 220 4.80 -26.76 -3.82
N HIS A 221 4.64 -27.36 -2.64
CA HIS A 221 4.21 -26.66 -1.43
C HIS A 221 5.22 -25.57 -1.00
N GLY A 222 6.52 -25.84 -1.14
CA GLY A 222 7.58 -24.87 -0.90
C GLY A 222 7.50 -23.67 -1.84
N ILE A 223 7.36 -23.89 -3.15
CA ILE A 223 7.21 -22.82 -4.15
C ILE A 223 5.96 -21.98 -3.84
N LYS A 224 4.82 -22.61 -3.55
CA LYS A 224 3.59 -21.91 -3.17
C LYS A 224 3.80 -20.98 -1.97
N THR A 225 4.53 -21.45 -0.95
CA THR A 225 4.83 -20.68 0.26
C THR A 225 5.72 -19.49 -0.05
N ILE A 226 6.79 -19.68 -0.82
CA ILE A 226 7.68 -18.59 -1.24
C ILE A 226 6.93 -17.56 -2.07
N SER A 227 6.13 -17.99 -3.06
CA SER A 227 5.32 -17.09 -3.88
C SER A 227 4.35 -16.26 -3.02
N MET A 228 3.70 -16.85 -2.02
CA MET A 228 2.82 -16.12 -1.10
C MET A 228 3.56 -15.00 -0.35
N PHE A 229 4.76 -15.28 0.18
CA PHE A 229 5.58 -14.26 0.84
C PHE A 229 5.96 -13.11 -0.12
N LEU A 230 6.38 -13.44 -1.34
CA LEU A 230 6.74 -12.44 -2.35
C LEU A 230 5.54 -11.57 -2.76
N ILE A 231 4.34 -12.17 -2.87
CA ILE A 231 3.10 -11.44 -3.18
C ILE A 231 2.77 -10.44 -2.04
N ILE A 232 2.81 -10.89 -0.78
CA ILE A 232 2.53 -10.02 0.38
C ILE A 232 3.54 -8.87 0.43
N MET A 233 4.83 -9.16 0.23
CA MET A 233 5.88 -8.16 0.18
C MET A 233 5.65 -7.16 -0.97
N GLY A 234 5.31 -7.64 -2.17
CA GLY A 234 5.03 -6.80 -3.34
C GLY A 234 3.89 -5.80 -3.09
N HIS A 235 2.77 -6.26 -2.51
CA HIS A 235 1.65 -5.38 -2.15
C HIS A 235 2.06 -4.33 -1.12
N ARG A 236 2.83 -4.72 -0.10
CA ARG A 236 3.34 -3.77 0.90
C ARG A 236 4.19 -2.67 0.27
N ILE A 237 5.11 -3.04 -0.61
CA ILE A 237 5.98 -2.05 -1.28
C ILE A 237 5.16 -1.14 -2.21
N MET A 238 4.15 -1.68 -2.92
CA MET A 238 3.25 -0.89 -3.76
C MET A 238 2.56 0.23 -2.96
N PHE A 239 2.03 -0.07 -1.77
CA PHE A 239 1.41 0.96 -0.92
C PHE A 239 2.41 1.98 -0.39
N CYS A 240 3.65 1.56 -0.08
CA CYS A 240 4.71 2.50 0.33
C CYS A 240 5.09 3.48 -0.80
N ILE A 241 5.13 3.02 -2.05
CA ILE A 241 5.42 3.87 -3.22
C ILE A 241 4.26 4.84 -3.52
N GLY A 242 3.02 4.48 -3.18
CA GLY A 242 1.86 5.38 -3.31
C GLY A 242 1.78 6.50 -2.26
N SER A 243 2.69 6.53 -1.29
CA SER A 243 2.69 7.51 -0.19
C SER A 243 3.52 8.77 -0.54
N PRO A 244 3.48 9.86 0.26
CA PRO A 244 4.37 11.00 0.09
C PRO A 244 5.85 10.59 0.07
N ILE A 245 6.54 10.83 -1.05
CA ILE A 245 7.94 10.48 -1.25
C ILE A 245 8.78 11.75 -1.35
N GLY A 246 9.79 11.89 -0.47
CA GLY A 246 10.75 13.00 -0.55
C GLY A 246 11.78 12.88 -1.68
N ASN A 247 12.08 11.67 -2.15
CA ASN A 247 13.01 11.40 -3.25
C ASN A 247 12.30 10.77 -4.46
N SER A 248 11.35 11.53 -5.03
CA SER A 248 10.49 11.09 -6.14
C SER A 248 11.28 10.70 -7.38
N VAL A 249 12.37 11.41 -7.68
CA VAL A 249 13.23 11.13 -8.85
C VAL A 249 13.83 9.73 -8.78
N TYR A 250 14.38 9.34 -7.61
CA TYR A 250 14.91 8.00 -7.40
C TYR A 250 13.81 6.95 -7.55
N VAL A 251 12.66 7.14 -6.89
CA VAL A 251 11.57 6.16 -6.92
C VAL A 251 11.02 6.01 -8.33
N GLU A 252 10.81 7.09 -9.06
CA GLU A 252 10.35 7.01 -10.44
C GLU A 252 11.37 6.39 -11.38
N SER A 253 12.67 6.60 -11.14
CA SER A 253 13.69 5.88 -11.91
C SER A 253 13.53 4.37 -11.75
N VAL A 254 13.05 3.91 -10.59
CA VAL A 254 12.70 2.50 -10.36
C VAL A 254 11.35 2.14 -11.00
N SER A 255 10.32 2.99 -10.87
CA SER A 255 8.96 2.72 -11.35
C SER A 255 8.79 2.73 -12.88
N ILE A 256 9.47 3.60 -13.62
CA ILE A 256 9.45 3.58 -15.10
C ILE A 256 9.92 2.23 -15.62
N LYS A 257 11.01 1.72 -15.04
CA LYS A 257 11.63 0.44 -15.42
C LYS A 257 10.69 -0.75 -15.18
N TYR A 258 9.73 -0.61 -14.26
CA TYR A 258 8.63 -1.54 -14.03
C TYR A 258 7.53 -1.43 -15.10
N PHE A 259 7.05 -0.21 -15.38
CA PHE A 259 5.93 0.01 -16.32
C PHE A 259 6.28 -0.33 -17.79
N ILE A 260 7.54 -0.06 -18.20
CA ILE A 260 8.05 -0.37 -19.55
C ILE A 260 7.96 -1.87 -19.88
N LEU A 261 8.03 -2.77 -18.89
CA LEU A 261 7.92 -4.22 -19.11
C LEU A 261 6.49 -4.70 -19.39
N PHE A 262 5.47 -3.93 -19.01
CA PHE A 262 4.05 -4.30 -19.15
C PHE A 262 3.37 -3.69 -20.39
N ASP A 263 3.96 -2.66 -21.00
CA ASP A 263 3.43 -2.06 -22.23
C ASP A 263 3.93 -2.84 -23.47
N GLN A 264 3.19 -3.90 -23.83
CA GLN A 264 3.49 -4.72 -25.03
C GLN A 264 3.34 -3.95 -26.37
N ASN A 265 2.80 -2.72 -26.34
CA ASN A 265 2.55 -1.95 -27.57
C ASN A 265 3.71 -1.01 -27.95
N LYS A 266 4.74 -0.87 -27.11
CA LYS A 266 5.92 -0.06 -27.44
C LYS A 266 7.10 -0.95 -27.85
N LYS A 267 7.42 -0.93 -29.16
CA LYS A 267 8.68 -1.47 -29.70
C LYS A 267 9.87 -0.72 -29.07
N PHE A 268 10.61 -1.35 -28.17
CA PHE A 268 11.82 -0.77 -27.58
C PHE A 268 13.09 -1.23 -28.31
N PRO A 269 13.99 -0.28 -28.71
CA PRO A 269 15.24 -0.60 -29.41
C PRO A 269 16.50 -0.79 -28.52
N TYR A 270 16.42 -0.83 -27.19
CA TYR A 270 17.62 -0.97 -26.33
C TYR A 270 17.50 -2.09 -25.28
N LEU A 271 17.92 -3.29 -25.68
CA LEU A 271 18.04 -4.50 -24.85
C LEU A 271 19.12 -4.37 -23.74
N SER A 272 20.05 -3.42 -23.87
CA SER A 272 21.18 -3.23 -22.95
C SER A 272 20.77 -2.66 -21.59
N SER A 273 19.76 -1.78 -21.53
CA SER A 273 19.26 -1.17 -20.29
C SER A 273 18.38 -2.13 -19.48
N LEU A 274 17.71 -3.08 -20.14
CA LEU A 274 16.94 -4.15 -19.50
C LEU A 274 17.86 -5.14 -18.76
N LEU A 275 19.05 -5.41 -19.33
CA LEU A 275 20.02 -6.32 -18.73
C LEU A 275 20.58 -5.79 -17.40
N GLN A 276 20.80 -4.47 -17.31
CA GLN A 276 21.25 -3.81 -16.08
C GLN A 276 20.18 -3.79 -14.98
N LEU A 277 18.90 -3.84 -15.34
CA LEU A 277 17.80 -3.94 -14.40
C LEU A 277 17.68 -5.34 -13.79
N TYR A 278 17.92 -6.37 -14.60
CA TYR A 278 17.93 -7.76 -14.15
C TYR A 278 19.11 -8.07 -13.20
N GLN A 279 20.17 -7.27 -13.24
CA GLN A 279 21.33 -7.40 -12.34
C GLN A 279 21.08 -6.90 -10.90
N ARG A 280 19.93 -6.30 -10.62
CA ARG A 280 19.54 -5.83 -9.29
C ARG A 280 18.48 -6.77 -8.69
N PRO A 281 18.87 -7.69 -7.76
CA PRO A 281 17.96 -8.70 -7.24
C PRO A 281 16.79 -8.11 -6.41
N ASP A 282 16.94 -6.87 -5.94
CA ASP A 282 15.91 -6.11 -5.21
C ASP A 282 14.70 -5.73 -6.08
N TYR A 283 14.87 -5.55 -7.39
CA TYR A 283 13.77 -5.11 -8.29
C TYR A 283 13.13 -6.26 -9.08
N SER A 284 13.79 -7.41 -9.21
CA SER A 284 13.30 -8.54 -10.01
C SER A 284 11.99 -9.11 -9.46
N VAL A 285 11.80 -9.11 -8.14
CA VAL A 285 10.57 -9.58 -7.51
C VAL A 285 9.40 -8.67 -7.83
N MET A 286 9.62 -7.35 -7.81
CA MET A 286 8.57 -6.39 -8.11
C MET A 286 8.16 -6.53 -9.58
N THR A 287 9.11 -6.44 -10.52
CA THR A 287 8.84 -6.50 -11.97
C THR A 287 8.16 -7.77 -12.44
N ASN A 288 8.42 -8.89 -11.78
CA ASN A 288 7.78 -10.17 -12.10
C ASN A 288 6.52 -10.46 -11.25
N GLY A 289 5.95 -9.45 -10.57
CA GLY A 289 4.78 -9.60 -9.69
C GLY A 289 3.64 -10.44 -10.29
N PRO A 290 3.13 -10.11 -11.49
CA PRO A 290 2.09 -10.91 -12.16
C PRO A 290 2.52 -12.35 -12.43
N ILE A 291 3.76 -12.59 -12.85
CA ILE A 291 4.28 -13.95 -13.06
C ILE A 291 4.29 -14.73 -11.74
N ILE A 292 4.67 -14.09 -10.62
CA ILE A 292 4.66 -14.71 -9.29
C ILE A 292 3.22 -15.04 -8.87
N VAL A 293 2.27 -14.15 -9.13
CA VAL A 293 0.84 -14.35 -8.84
C VAL A 293 0.25 -15.47 -9.70
N ASP A 294 0.53 -15.48 -11.00
CA ASP A 294 0.09 -16.52 -11.93
C ASP A 294 0.69 -17.88 -11.56
N THR A 295 1.96 -17.91 -11.16
CA THR A 295 2.63 -19.11 -10.65
C THR A 295 1.91 -19.62 -9.40
N PHE A 296 1.59 -18.74 -8.45
CA PHE A 296 0.87 -19.09 -7.23
C PHE A 296 -0.51 -19.69 -7.54
N PHE A 297 -1.29 -19.06 -8.43
CA PHE A 297 -2.61 -19.55 -8.81
C PHE A 297 -2.54 -20.86 -9.61
N THR A 298 -1.60 -20.98 -10.54
CA THR A 298 -1.41 -22.18 -11.36
C THR A 298 -1.05 -23.38 -10.48
N ILE A 299 -0.07 -23.21 -9.58
CA ILE A 299 0.34 -24.26 -8.64
C ILE A 299 -0.80 -24.61 -7.69
N SER A 300 -1.52 -23.61 -7.17
CA SER A 300 -2.65 -23.85 -6.25
C SER A 300 -3.79 -24.59 -6.95
N GLY A 301 -4.09 -24.25 -8.20
CA GLY A 301 -5.11 -24.93 -9.02
C GLY A 301 -4.71 -26.35 -9.39
N PHE A 302 -3.43 -26.56 -9.75
CA PHE A 302 -2.88 -27.90 -9.99
C PHE A 302 -3.00 -28.79 -8.74
N LEU A 303 -2.54 -28.30 -7.59
CA LEU A 303 -2.57 -29.05 -6.33
C LEU A 303 -4.01 -29.38 -5.91
N ALA A 304 -4.93 -28.42 -6.03
CA ALA A 304 -6.34 -28.66 -5.72
C ALA A 304 -6.93 -29.74 -6.63
N SER A 305 -6.65 -29.67 -7.94
CA SER A 305 -7.13 -30.66 -8.91
C SER A 305 -6.53 -32.04 -8.65
N TYR A 306 -5.24 -32.10 -8.35
CA TYR A 306 -4.53 -33.35 -8.04
C TYR A 306 -5.12 -34.04 -6.81
N LEU A 307 -5.31 -33.30 -5.70
CA LEU A 307 -5.89 -33.83 -4.47
C LEU A 307 -7.34 -34.31 -4.70
N ILE A 308 -8.13 -33.55 -5.46
CA ILE A 308 -9.50 -33.96 -5.82
C ILE A 308 -9.51 -35.25 -6.62
N LEU A 309 -8.66 -35.36 -7.65
CA LEU A 309 -8.56 -36.57 -8.47
C LEU A 309 -8.13 -37.79 -7.65
N GLN A 310 -7.16 -37.61 -6.75
CA GLN A 310 -6.70 -38.69 -5.88
C GLN A 310 -7.80 -39.15 -4.90
N GLN A 311 -8.60 -38.23 -4.38
CA GLN A 311 -9.74 -38.58 -3.54
C GLN A 311 -10.84 -39.30 -4.34
N ILE A 312 -11.11 -38.90 -5.58
CA ILE A 312 -12.07 -39.57 -6.47
C ILE A 312 -11.61 -41.00 -6.76
N ASP A 313 -10.33 -41.21 -7.06
CA ASP A 313 -9.77 -42.53 -7.31
C ASP A 313 -9.85 -43.44 -6.07
N LYS A 314 -9.50 -42.91 -4.89
CA LYS A 314 -9.59 -43.62 -3.61
C LYS A 314 -11.04 -43.96 -3.22
N ARG A 315 -12.03 -43.08 -3.49
CA ARG A 315 -13.43 -43.25 -3.02
C ARG A 315 -14.41 -43.79 -4.06
N LYS A 316 -14.03 -43.89 -5.34
CA LYS A 316 -14.86 -44.36 -6.48
C LYS A 316 -16.28 -43.76 -6.55
N ARG A 317 -16.47 -42.53 -6.08
CA ARG A 317 -17.75 -41.79 -6.08
C ARG A 317 -17.50 -40.31 -6.39
N MET A 318 -18.48 -39.63 -6.99
CA MET A 318 -18.43 -38.17 -7.15
C MET A 318 -18.48 -37.49 -5.78
N ILE A 319 -17.43 -36.74 -5.45
CA ILE A 319 -17.27 -36.08 -4.15
C ILE A 319 -17.90 -34.69 -4.20
N ASN A 320 -18.61 -34.32 -3.14
CA ASN A 320 -19.06 -32.95 -2.94
C ASN A 320 -17.83 -32.09 -2.60
N VAL A 321 -17.38 -31.25 -3.55
CA VAL A 321 -16.11 -30.49 -3.52
C VAL A 321 -15.91 -29.72 -2.21
N PHE A 322 -16.99 -29.16 -1.65
CA PHE A 322 -16.94 -28.42 -0.39
C PHE A 322 -16.57 -29.27 0.82
N PHE A 323 -16.91 -30.56 0.84
CA PHE A 323 -16.67 -31.43 1.99
C PHE A 323 -15.26 -32.04 2.00
N SER A 324 -14.58 -32.05 0.85
CA SER A 324 -13.25 -32.68 0.71
C SER A 324 -12.10 -31.74 1.09
N ILE A 325 -12.28 -30.43 0.92
CA ILE A 325 -11.30 -29.40 1.30
C ILE A 325 -11.09 -29.32 2.83
N PHE A 326 -12.11 -29.65 3.63
CA PHE A 326 -12.04 -29.59 5.10
C PHE A 326 -11.54 -30.88 5.78
N ILE A 327 -11.40 -31.99 5.04
CA ILE A 327 -11.06 -33.29 5.65
C ILE A 327 -9.55 -33.55 5.72
N ASP A 328 -8.74 -32.89 4.88
CA ASP A 328 -7.30 -33.17 4.76
C ASP A 328 -6.38 -32.05 5.30
N TYR A 329 -6.90 -31.08 6.07
CA TYR A 329 -6.10 -30.06 6.77
C TYR A 329 -6.05 -30.24 8.28
#